data_AF-A0A9W7LB22-F1
#
_entry.id   AF-A0A9W7LB22-F1
#
_cell.length_a   1.000
_cell.length_b   1.000
_cell.length_c   1.000
_cell.angle_alpha   90.00
_cell.angle_beta   90.00
_cell.angle_gamma   90.00
#
_symmetry.space_group_name_H-M   'P 1'
#
loop_
_entity.id
_entity.type
_entity.pdbx_description
1 polymer ?
#
loop_
_entity_poly.entity_id
_entity_poly.type
_entity_poly.pdbx_seq_one_letter_code
_entity_poly.pdbx_strand_id
1 'polypeptide(L)'
;MSLAAILSPLAYASSAFILLPAGRDIFSPTTPILPGEDKNMPLMTPASPKAKIFMWGVWGLNHCALSALKILAVYRGDKEMLLFTGVTAAITLGYLIKERGSFKEADGDVDGFVAVCTVQTISLLGLALM
;
A
#
# COMPACT_ATOMS: atom_id res chain seq x y z
N MET A 1 -22.45 -12.57 11.53
CA MET A 1 -20.98 -12.43 11.38
C MET A 1 -20.61 -11.06 11.94
N SER A 2 -19.62 -10.94 12.83
CA SER A 2 -19.23 -9.64 13.40
C SER A 2 -18.45 -8.82 12.37
N LEU A 3 -18.47 -7.48 12.50
CA LEU A 3 -17.71 -6.60 11.62
C LEU A 3 -16.20 -6.90 11.71
N ALA A 4 -15.69 -7.21 12.91
CA ALA A 4 -14.30 -7.62 13.12
C ALA A 4 -13.93 -8.90 12.35
N ALA A 5 -14.85 -9.86 12.21
CA ALA A 5 -14.62 -11.08 11.43
C ALA A 5 -14.46 -10.82 9.91
N ILE A 6 -14.91 -9.66 9.43
CA ILE A 6 -14.73 -9.20 8.04
C ILE A 6 -13.45 -8.37 7.92
N LEU A 7 -13.23 -7.43 8.85
CA LEU A 7 -12.13 -6.48 8.76
C LEU A 7 -10.76 -7.11 9.02
N SER A 8 -10.64 -8.08 9.93
CA SER A 8 -9.35 -8.70 10.24
C SER A 8 -8.71 -9.41 9.04
N PRO A 9 -9.43 -10.27 8.28
CA PRO A 9 -8.88 -10.86 7.06
C PRO A 9 -8.44 -9.81 6.02
N LEU A 10 -9.22 -8.74 5.85
CA LEU A 10 -8.90 -7.65 4.92
C LEU A 10 -7.65 -6.88 5.36
N ALA A 11 -7.52 -6.60 6.66
CA ALA A 11 -6.36 -5.94 7.22
C ALA A 11 -5.10 -6.79 7.04
N TYR A 12 -5.18 -8.10 7.28
CA TYR A 12 -4.06 -9.02 7.03
C TYR A 12 -3.67 -9.06 5.55
N ALA A 13 -4.63 -9.32 4.66
CA ALA A 13 -4.35 -9.48 3.24
C ALA A 13 -3.75 -8.19 2.63
N SER A 14 -4.36 -7.04 2.92
CA SER A 14 -3.88 -5.75 2.40
C SER A 14 -2.56 -5.30 3.03
N SER A 15 -2.29 -5.65 4.30
CA SER A 15 -0.99 -5.35 4.95
C SER A 15 0.13 -6.25 4.47
N ALA A 16 -0.14 -7.54 4.27
CA ALA A 16 0.83 -8.49 3.73
C ALA A 16 1.15 -8.22 2.25
N PHE A 17 0.22 -7.58 1.51
CA PHE A 17 0.40 -7.31 0.09
C PHE A 17 1.72 -6.61 -0.24
N ILE A 18 2.23 -5.67 0.58
CA ILE A 18 3.49 -4.97 0.27
C ILE A 18 4.72 -5.91 0.24
N LEU A 19 4.63 -7.08 0.88
CA LEU A 19 5.72 -8.05 0.89
C LEU A 19 5.88 -8.73 -0.48
N LEU A 20 4.82 -8.78 -1.30
CA LEU A 20 4.86 -9.30 -2.67
C LEU A 20 5.72 -8.45 -3.62
N PRO A 21 5.48 -7.13 -3.81
CA PRO A 21 6.35 -6.30 -4.63
C PRO A 21 7.76 -6.19 -4.06
N ALA A 22 7.93 -6.22 -2.72
CA ALA A 22 9.27 -6.24 -2.11
C ALA A 22 10.04 -7.52 -2.44
N GLY A 23 9.39 -8.67 -2.35
CA GLY A 23 9.96 -9.94 -2.77
C GLY A 23 10.29 -9.97 -4.26
N ARG A 24 9.38 -9.46 -5.11
CA ARG A 24 9.63 -9.34 -6.54
C ARG A 24 10.85 -8.49 -6.84
N ASP A 25 11.03 -7.35 -6.19
CA ASP A 25 12.19 -6.47 -6.43
C ASP A 25 13.53 -7.17 -6.20
N ILE A 26 13.54 -8.23 -5.39
CA ILE A 26 14.72 -9.07 -5.14
C ILE A 26 14.83 -10.21 -6.15
N PHE A 27 13.73 -10.94 -6.42
CA PHE A 27 13.78 -12.22 -7.12
C PHE A 27 13.33 -12.18 -8.60
N SER A 28 12.49 -11.24 -8.99
CA SER A 28 11.99 -11.11 -10.37
C SER A 28 11.59 -9.66 -10.71
N PRO A 29 12.56 -8.72 -10.82
CA PRO A 29 12.31 -7.27 -10.81
C PRO A 29 11.47 -6.75 -11.98
N THR A 30 11.27 -7.56 -13.02
CA THR A 30 10.52 -7.21 -14.24
C THR A 30 9.15 -7.88 -14.32
N THR A 31 8.68 -8.55 -13.27
CA THR A 31 7.38 -9.23 -13.27
C THR A 31 6.28 -8.30 -12.78
N PRO A 32 5.25 -8.00 -13.59
CA PRO A 32 4.07 -7.28 -13.13
C PRO A 32 3.27 -8.13 -12.15
N ILE A 33 2.87 -7.56 -11.00
CA ILE A 33 2.05 -8.20 -9.96
C ILE A 33 0.63 -7.65 -9.98
N LEU A 34 0.48 -6.35 -10.24
CA LEU A 34 -0.81 -5.68 -10.36
C LEU A 34 -1.14 -5.33 -11.82
N PRO A 35 -2.44 -5.25 -12.18
CA PRO A 35 -2.85 -4.69 -13.46
C PRO A 35 -2.27 -3.29 -13.68
N GLY A 36 -1.75 -3.03 -14.87
CA GLY A 36 -1.15 -1.74 -15.26
C GLY A 36 0.27 -1.50 -14.75
N GLU A 37 0.84 -2.43 -13.97
CA GLU A 37 2.18 -2.27 -13.40
C GLU A 37 3.30 -2.45 -14.44
N ASP A 38 3.03 -3.17 -15.51
CA ASP A 38 3.91 -3.30 -16.69
C ASP A 38 4.27 -1.95 -17.31
N LYS A 39 3.35 -0.98 -17.23
CA LYS A 39 3.57 0.40 -17.66
C LYS A 39 4.32 1.26 -16.64
N ASN A 40 4.31 0.87 -15.36
CA ASN A 40 4.94 1.64 -14.28
C ASN A 40 6.43 1.36 -14.15
N MET A 41 6.85 0.11 -14.40
CA MET A 41 8.26 -0.27 -14.21
C MET A 41 9.23 0.55 -15.09
N PRO A 42 8.94 0.87 -16.37
CA PRO A 42 9.80 1.74 -17.16
C PRO A 42 9.92 3.17 -16.61
N LEU A 43 8.88 3.64 -15.91
CA LEU A 43 8.81 4.98 -15.30
C LEU A 43 9.58 5.07 -13.97
N MET A 44 10.04 3.93 -13.44
CA MET A 44 10.90 3.85 -12.25
C MET A 44 12.39 4.05 -12.58
N THR A 45 12.71 4.42 -13.83
CA THR A 45 14.06 4.66 -14.32
C THR A 45 14.47 6.13 -14.18
N PRO A 46 15.77 6.48 -14.33
CA PRO A 46 16.22 7.86 -14.35
C PRO A 46 15.58 8.72 -15.46
N ALA A 47 15.01 8.11 -16.51
CA ALA A 47 14.34 8.80 -17.60
C ALA A 47 13.01 9.46 -17.17
N SER A 48 12.44 9.06 -16.03
CA SER A 48 11.19 9.61 -15.50
C SER A 48 11.35 10.00 -14.01
N PRO A 49 12.14 11.05 -13.70
CA PRO A 49 12.53 11.38 -12.33
C PRO A 49 11.34 11.72 -11.42
N LYS A 50 10.25 12.30 -11.97
CA LYS A 50 9.01 12.57 -11.22
C LYS A 50 8.33 11.29 -10.75
N ALA A 51 8.17 10.31 -11.65
CA ALA A 51 7.55 9.02 -11.34
C ALA A 51 8.40 8.21 -10.34
N LYS A 52 9.72 8.23 -10.51
CA LYS A 52 10.66 7.62 -9.56
C LYS A 52 10.55 8.21 -8.14
N ILE A 53 10.60 9.54 -7.99
CA ILE A 53 10.49 10.20 -6.67
C ILE A 53 9.15 9.86 -5.99
N PHE A 54 8.07 9.88 -6.77
CA PHE A 54 6.75 9.53 -6.28
C PHE A 54 6.67 8.09 -5.76
N MET A 55 7.20 7.11 -6.50
CA MET A 55 7.21 5.71 -6.05
C MET A 55 8.10 5.46 -4.85
N TRP A 56 9.25 6.12 -4.75
CA TRP A 56 10.05 6.09 -3.52
C TRP A 56 9.31 6.70 -2.33
N GLY A 57 8.49 7.74 -2.55
CA GLY A 57 7.60 8.31 -1.54
C GLY A 57 6.57 7.29 -1.03
N VAL A 58 5.89 6.58 -1.94
CA VAL A 58 4.93 5.53 -1.56
C VAL A 58 5.61 4.37 -0.84
N TRP A 59 6.79 3.95 -1.28
CA TRP A 59 7.60 2.92 -0.62
C TRP A 59 8.08 3.34 0.77
N GLY A 60 8.48 4.59 0.94
CA GLY A 60 8.89 5.13 2.24
C GLY A 60 7.72 5.24 3.23
N LEU A 61 6.53 5.62 2.74
CA LEU A 61 5.33 5.77 3.56
C LEU A 61 4.62 4.44 3.86
N ASN A 62 4.86 3.40 3.06
CA ASN A 62 4.21 2.10 3.19
C ASN A 62 5.19 0.92 3.15
N HIS A 63 6.33 1.07 3.83
CA HIS A 63 7.43 0.09 3.84
C HIS A 63 7.07 -1.25 4.50
N CYS A 64 7.81 -2.31 4.19
CA CYS A 64 7.66 -3.65 4.81
C CYS A 64 7.63 -3.64 6.35
N ALA A 65 8.35 -2.72 7.01
CA ALA A 65 8.34 -2.60 8.46
C ALA A 65 6.97 -2.13 8.98
N LEU A 66 6.35 -1.15 8.30
CA LEU A 66 4.98 -0.71 8.62
C LEU A 66 3.97 -1.82 8.36
N SER A 67 4.16 -2.64 7.32
CA SER A 67 3.32 -3.82 7.09
C SER A 67 3.45 -4.89 8.17
N ALA A 68 4.66 -5.16 8.66
CA ALA A 68 4.85 -6.06 9.79
C ALA A 68 4.16 -5.52 11.06
N LEU A 69 4.27 -4.22 11.34
CA LEU A 69 3.57 -3.57 12.45
C LEU A 69 2.05 -3.65 12.32
N LYS A 70 1.50 -3.45 11.11
CA LYS A 70 0.05 -3.60 10.84
C LYS A 70 -0.43 -5.02 11.16
N ILE A 71 0.27 -6.04 10.64
CA ILE A 71 -0.06 -7.45 10.90
C ILE A 71 0.01 -7.75 12.40
N LEU A 72 1.05 -7.27 13.09
CA LEU A 72 1.21 -7.47 14.52
C LEU A 72 0.10 -6.77 15.33
N ALA A 73 -0.32 -5.58 14.91
CA ALA A 73 -1.39 -4.82 15.55
C ALA A 73 -2.72 -5.56 15.46
N VAL A 74 -3.06 -6.12 14.29
CA VAL A 74 -4.25 -6.95 14.10
C VAL A 74 -4.17 -8.22 14.94
N TYR A 75 -3.02 -8.90 14.96
CA TYR A 75 -2.82 -10.13 15.74
C TYR A 75 -2.98 -9.93 17.24
N ARG A 76 -2.44 -8.83 17.77
CA ARG A 76 -2.51 -8.50 19.21
C ARG A 76 -3.81 -7.81 19.62
N GLY A 77 -4.63 -7.38 18.66
CA GLY A 77 -5.79 -6.51 18.95
C GLY A 77 -5.35 -5.16 19.54
N ASP A 78 -4.16 -4.68 19.19
CA ASP A 78 -3.56 -3.46 19.73
C ASP A 78 -4.19 -2.23 19.09
N LYS A 79 -5.18 -1.64 19.76
CA LYS A 79 -5.98 -0.53 19.22
C LYS A 79 -5.16 0.73 18.94
N GLU A 80 -4.16 1.04 19.76
CA GLU A 80 -3.30 2.21 19.58
C GLU A 80 -2.42 2.03 18.33
N MET A 81 -1.82 0.85 18.18
CA MET A 81 -1.04 0.52 17.00
C MET A 81 -1.90 0.43 15.74
N LEU A 82 -3.12 -0.11 15.83
CA LEU A 82 -4.08 -0.13 14.72
C LEU A 82 -4.46 1.29 14.28
N LEU A 83 -4.69 2.20 15.23
CA LEU A 83 -4.99 3.60 14.93
C LEU A 83 -3.80 4.28 14.26
N PHE A 84 -2.60 4.17 14.86
CA PHE A 84 -1.38 4.74 14.30
C PHE A 84 -1.12 4.24 12.88
N THR A 85 -1.10 2.92 12.69
CA THR A 85 -0.83 2.32 11.39
C THR A 85 -1.95 2.56 10.38
N GLY A 86 -3.20 2.65 10.82
CA GLY A 86 -4.35 3.05 10.00
C GLY A 86 -4.25 4.49 9.50
N VAL A 87 -3.82 5.44 10.35
CA VAL A 87 -3.58 6.83 9.94
C VAL A 87 -2.44 6.91 8.92
N THR A 88 -1.35 6.17 9.12
CA THR A 88 -0.26 6.13 8.12
C THR A 88 -0.72 5.57 6.76
N ALA A 89 -1.62 4.57 6.77
CA ALA A 89 -2.24 4.04 5.55
C ALA A 89 -3.13 5.10 4.87
N ALA A 90 -3.90 5.87 5.65
CA ALA A 90 -4.72 6.96 5.13
C ALA A 90 -3.89 8.07 4.48
N ILE A 91 -2.75 8.44 5.10
CA ILE A 91 -1.81 9.43 4.54
C ILE A 91 -1.23 8.91 3.22
N THR A 92 -0.82 7.64 3.17
CA THR A 92 -0.33 6.99 1.95
C THR A 92 -1.38 7.01 0.85
N LEU A 93 -2.63 6.69 1.18
CA LEU A 93 -3.76 6.76 0.24
C LEU A 93 -3.97 8.18 -0.28
N GLY A 94 -3.96 9.19 0.60
CA GLY A 94 -4.07 10.59 0.20
C GLY A 94 -2.96 11.02 -0.75
N TYR A 95 -1.72 10.58 -0.50
CA TYR A 95 -0.58 10.82 -1.39
C TYR A 95 -0.76 10.14 -2.76
N LEU A 96 -1.17 8.86 -2.78
CA LEU A 96 -1.46 8.13 -4.02
C LEU A 96 -2.54 8.81 -4.85
N ILE A 97 -3.64 9.25 -4.22
CA ILE A 97 -4.74 9.94 -4.91
C ILE A 97 -4.28 11.28 -5.48
N LYS A 98 -3.54 12.07 -4.71
CA LYS A 98 -3.06 13.40 -5.11
C LYS A 98 -2.16 13.34 -6.35
N GLU A 99 -1.21 12.41 -6.36
CA GLU A 99 -0.18 12.32 -7.39
C GLU A 99 -0.57 11.39 -8.56
N ARG A 100 -1.73 10.72 -8.46
CA ARG A 100 -2.30 9.83 -9.50
C ARG A 100 -2.34 10.47 -10.88
N GLY A 101 -2.66 11.76 -10.96
CA GLY A 101 -2.74 12.50 -12.22
C GLY A 101 -1.39 12.55 -12.94
N SER A 102 -0.32 12.87 -12.23
CA SER A 102 1.04 12.95 -12.78
C SER A 102 1.57 11.57 -13.21
N PHE A 103 1.08 10.49 -12.61
CA PHE A 103 1.43 9.14 -13.05
C PHE A 103 0.69 8.75 -14.34
N LYS A 104 -0.59 9.10 -14.45
CA LYS A 104 -1.37 8.89 -15.68
C LYS A 104 -0.85 9.69 -16.87
N GLU A 105 -0.37 10.92 -16.65
CA GLU A 105 0.29 11.73 -17.68
C GLU A 105 1.53 11.05 -18.28
N ALA A 106 2.17 10.16 -17.52
CA ALA A 106 3.32 9.37 -17.95
C ALA A 106 2.94 7.97 -18.47
N ASP A 107 1.65 7.72 -18.78
CA ASP A 107 1.07 6.40 -19.11
C ASP A 107 1.21 5.35 -18.00
N GLY A 108 1.43 5.77 -16.75
CA GLY A 108 1.44 4.89 -15.58
C GLY A 108 0.05 4.67 -14.96
N ASP A 109 -0.11 3.58 -14.22
CA ASP A 109 -1.33 3.18 -13.52
C ASP A 109 -1.05 2.74 -12.07
N VAL A 110 -1.48 3.56 -11.11
CA VAL A 110 -1.32 3.28 -9.67
C VAL A 110 -2.64 2.85 -9.01
N ASP A 111 -3.67 2.54 -9.79
CA ASP A 111 -5.01 2.26 -9.29
C ASP A 111 -5.06 1.00 -8.41
N GLY A 112 -4.23 0.00 -8.72
CA GLY A 112 -4.05 -1.17 -7.86
C GLY A 112 -3.54 -0.81 -6.45
N PHE A 113 -2.56 0.10 -6.35
CA PHE A 113 -2.06 0.58 -5.06
C PHE A 113 -3.10 1.42 -4.31
N VAL A 114 -3.87 2.24 -5.03
CA VAL A 114 -4.99 3.01 -4.45
C VAL A 114 -6.02 2.05 -3.83
N ALA A 115 -6.40 0.99 -4.55
CA ALA A 115 -7.34 -0.01 -4.05
C ALA A 115 -6.83 -0.70 -2.79
N VAL A 116 -5.58 -1.18 -2.80
CA VAL A 116 -4.97 -1.84 -1.63
C VAL A 116 -4.90 -0.90 -0.43
N CYS A 117 -4.43 0.34 -0.62
CA CYS A 117 -4.32 1.31 0.48
C CYS A 117 -5.70 1.74 1.00
N THR A 118 -6.73 1.74 0.16
CA THR A 118 -8.11 2.00 0.58
C THR A 118 -8.63 0.89 1.50
N VAL A 119 -8.50 -0.36 1.07
CA VAL A 119 -8.90 -1.52 1.90
C VAL A 119 -8.12 -1.55 3.20
N GLN A 120 -6.82 -1.31 3.14
CA GLN A 120 -5.95 -1.25 4.32
C GLN A 120 -6.38 -0.16 5.29
N THR A 121 -6.68 1.05 4.80
CA THR A 121 -7.12 2.17 5.63
C THR A 121 -8.43 1.86 6.33
N ILE A 122 -9.45 1.41 5.58
CA ILE A 122 -10.78 1.12 6.12
C ILE A 122 -10.71 0.00 7.15
N SER A 123 -9.97 -1.07 6.86
CA SER A 123 -9.91 -2.23 7.75
C SER A 123 -9.14 -1.94 9.04
N LEU A 124 -8.01 -1.26 8.98
CA LEU A 124 -7.23 -0.92 10.19
C LEU A 124 -7.93 0.11 11.08
N LEU A 125 -8.43 1.21 10.50
CA LEU A 125 -9.17 2.21 11.28
C LEU A 125 -10.49 1.66 11.82
N GLY A 126 -11.18 0.84 11.03
CA GLY A 126 -12.39 0.17 11.48
C GLY A 126 -12.12 -0.73 12.69
N LEU A 127 -11.07 -1.53 12.67
CA LEU A 127 -10.68 -2.36 13.83
C LEU A 127 -10.23 -1.52 15.04
N ALA A 128 -9.57 -0.38 14.82
CA ALA A 128 -9.11 0.50 15.90
C ALA A 128 -10.28 1.16 16.67
N LEU A 129 -11.37 1.49 15.97
CA LEU A 129 -12.52 2.22 16.50
C LEU A 129 -13.63 1.33 17.07
N MET A 130 -13.52 0.01 16.90
CA MET A 130 -14.43 -0.98 17.47
C MET A 130 -14.11 -1.32 18.92
#